data_AF-A0A524ET09-F1
#
_entry.id   AF-A0A524ET09-F1
#
_cell.length_a   1.000
_cell.length_b   1.000
_cell.length_c   1.000
_cell.angle_alpha   90.00
_cell.angle_beta   90.00
_cell.angle_gamma   90.00
#
_symmetry.space_group_name_H-M   'P 1'
#
loop_
_entity.id
_entity.type
_entity.pdbx_description
1 polymer ?
#
loop_
_entity_poly.entity_id
_entity_poly.type
_entity_poly.pdbx_seq_one_letter_code
_entity_poly.pdbx_strand_id
1 'polypeptide(L)'
;MDKLTQIRLLSLKSIFNSFPLIEPAFLDDLVSHLSKVKYYTKIKGIKRIIGPNREDYDITSWVLIWGMDFERRIYQFLLQKTKSKNKDSQAALVALAPPELGKLFAEYKEKAILRTFSLLNNPSKMKFVIVLLPKGKSIAEEQQLLKASTSDLDKLKFINTLKEMPNIKGEWFPSFDPRCPVCNGMMTELKDYKLGLKKLICPQCGYEKKK
;
A
#
# COMPACT_ATOMS: atom_id res chain seq x y z
N MET A 1 -17.64 2.77 -3.46
CA MET A 1 -16.45 2.08 -4.01
C MET A 1 -16.14 2.68 -5.36
N ASP A 2 -14.96 3.26 -5.54
CA ASP A 2 -14.56 3.81 -6.84
C ASP A 2 -14.48 2.69 -7.88
N LYS A 3 -15.12 2.90 -9.03
CA LYS A 3 -15.08 1.96 -10.15
C LYS A 3 -13.70 2.00 -10.79
N LEU A 4 -12.92 0.94 -10.62
CA LEU A 4 -11.60 0.83 -11.25
C LEU A 4 -11.73 0.49 -12.73
N THR A 5 -10.98 1.20 -13.58
CA THR A 5 -10.86 0.88 -15.00
C THR A 5 -10.00 -0.38 -15.16
N GLN A 6 -10.52 -1.34 -15.93
CA GLN A 6 -9.80 -2.58 -16.27
C GLN A 6 -9.22 -2.47 -17.69
N ILE A 7 -7.95 -2.83 -17.84
CA ILE A 7 -7.27 -2.90 -19.14
C ILE A 7 -6.86 -4.36 -19.36
N ARG A 8 -7.27 -4.94 -20.49
CA ARG A 8 -6.88 -6.31 -20.88
C ARG A 8 -5.69 -6.24 -21.82
N LEU A 9 -4.65 -6.99 -21.51
CA LEU A 9 -3.41 -7.03 -22.27
C LEU A 9 -3.14 -8.45 -22.76
N LEU A 10 -2.57 -8.57 -23.95
CA LEU A 10 -2.09 -9.82 -24.52
C LEU A 10 -0.68 -10.11 -23.99
N SER A 11 -0.50 -11.27 -23.36
CA SER A 11 0.81 -11.72 -22.89
C SER A 11 1.74 -12.04 -24.06
N LEU A 12 2.93 -11.44 -24.09
CA LEU A 12 3.93 -11.69 -25.12
C LEU A 12 4.58 -13.06 -25.03
N LYS A 13 4.43 -13.77 -23.90
CA LYS A 13 4.86 -15.17 -23.79
C LYS A 13 4.19 -16.05 -24.84
N SER A 14 2.96 -15.71 -25.26
CA SER A 14 2.25 -16.39 -26.35
C SER A 14 2.83 -16.14 -27.74
N ILE A 15 3.68 -15.13 -27.90
CA ILE A 15 4.24 -14.69 -29.19
C ILE A 15 5.70 -15.09 -29.32
N PHE A 16 6.51 -14.80 -28.29
CA PHE A 16 7.97 -14.96 -28.33
C PHE A 16 8.51 -16.14 -27.52
N ASN A 17 7.64 -16.90 -26.83
CA ASN A 17 7.98 -17.92 -25.81
C ASN A 17 8.76 -17.39 -24.58
N SER A 18 9.41 -16.23 -24.70
CA SER A 18 10.08 -15.47 -23.65
C SER A 18 9.64 -14.00 -23.67
N PHE A 19 10.08 -13.22 -22.69
CA PHE A 19 9.81 -11.78 -22.65
C PHE A 19 11.00 -10.99 -23.21
N PRO A 20 10.81 -10.19 -24.28
CA PRO A 20 11.86 -9.32 -24.79
C PRO A 20 12.36 -8.37 -23.70
N LEU A 21 13.67 -8.19 -23.59
CA LEU A 21 14.27 -7.21 -22.70
C LEU A 21 14.42 -5.88 -23.43
N ILE A 22 13.96 -4.82 -22.77
CA ILE A 22 14.09 -3.45 -23.24
C ILE A 22 15.34 -2.84 -22.61
N GLU A 23 16.16 -2.25 -23.47
CA GLU A 23 17.41 -1.63 -23.07
C GLU A 23 17.18 -0.37 -22.21
N PRO A 24 18.11 -0.05 -21.29
CA PRO A 24 18.02 1.15 -20.46
C PRO A 24 17.96 2.43 -21.29
N ALA A 25 18.69 2.50 -22.41
CA ALA A 25 18.75 3.69 -23.26
C ALA A 25 17.36 4.16 -23.73
N PHE A 26 16.48 3.23 -24.12
CA PHE A 26 15.10 3.56 -24.46
C PHE A 26 14.34 4.19 -23.29
N LEU A 27 14.51 3.63 -22.08
CA LEU A 27 13.85 4.10 -20.87
C LEU A 27 14.38 5.47 -20.45
N ASP A 28 15.68 5.70 -20.57
CA ASP A 28 16.34 6.97 -20.25
C ASP A 28 15.84 8.08 -21.19
N ASP A 29 15.75 7.79 -22.49
CA ASP A 29 15.17 8.71 -23.48
C ASP A 29 13.70 9.03 -23.16
N LEU A 30 12.91 8.02 -22.84
CA LEU A 30 11.51 8.20 -22.46
C LEU A 30 11.40 9.09 -21.21
N VAL A 31 12.24 8.86 -20.20
CA VAL A 31 12.28 9.66 -18.96
C VAL A 31 12.70 11.11 -19.25
N SER A 32 13.66 11.33 -20.15
CA SER A 32 14.05 12.66 -20.62
C SER A 32 12.84 13.38 -21.24
N HIS A 33 12.06 12.72 -22.09
CA HIS A 33 10.85 13.30 -22.66
C HIS A 33 9.76 13.60 -21.63
N LEU A 34 9.52 12.71 -20.66
CA LEU A 34 8.58 12.95 -19.55
C LEU A 34 8.89 14.23 -18.74
N SER A 35 10.13 14.69 -18.76
CA SER A 35 10.55 15.91 -18.06
C SER A 35 10.43 17.19 -18.90
N LYS A 36 10.48 17.06 -20.24
CA LYS A 36 10.58 18.20 -21.17
C LYS A 36 9.33 18.43 -22.00
N VAL A 37 8.54 17.39 -22.24
CA VAL A 37 7.43 17.41 -23.21
C VAL A 37 6.10 17.31 -22.47
N LYS A 38 5.25 18.35 -22.59
CA LYS A 38 4.00 18.47 -21.82
C LYS A 38 3.04 17.29 -21.96
N TYR A 39 2.97 16.68 -23.14
CA TYR A 39 2.09 15.54 -23.43
C TYR A 39 2.75 14.17 -23.17
N TYR A 40 3.95 14.17 -22.59
CA TYR A 40 4.60 13.01 -22.02
C TYR A 40 4.51 13.16 -20.50
N THR A 41 3.68 12.33 -19.86
CA THR A 41 3.41 12.49 -18.42
C THR A 41 3.51 11.18 -17.66
N LYS A 42 3.78 11.29 -16.36
CA LYS A 42 3.83 10.16 -15.42
C LYS A 42 2.71 10.26 -14.40
N ILE A 43 2.00 9.17 -14.17
CA ILE A 43 0.85 9.13 -13.26
C ILE A 43 0.96 7.88 -12.39
N LYS A 44 0.73 8.00 -11.08
CA LYS A 44 0.56 6.83 -10.21
C LYS A 44 -0.87 6.31 -10.36
N GLY A 45 -1.06 5.19 -11.04
CA GLY A 45 -2.39 4.66 -11.39
C GLY A 45 -2.54 3.14 -11.32
N ILE A 46 -1.45 2.36 -11.31
CA ILE A 46 -1.56 0.90 -11.23
C ILE A 46 -1.91 0.52 -9.79
N LYS A 47 -3.03 -0.18 -9.62
CA LYS A 47 -3.53 -0.64 -8.32
C LYS A 47 -3.48 -2.16 -8.14
N ARG A 48 -3.46 -2.91 -9.24
CA ARG A 48 -3.47 -4.37 -9.27
C ARG A 48 -3.00 -4.88 -10.62
N ILE A 49 -2.24 -5.97 -10.65
CA ILE A 49 -1.89 -6.72 -11.85
C ILE A 49 -2.31 -8.16 -11.63
N ILE A 50 -3.16 -8.68 -12.51
CA ILE A 50 -3.65 -10.06 -12.44
C ILE A 50 -3.11 -10.82 -13.64
N GLY A 51 -2.44 -11.93 -13.39
CA GLY A 51 -1.91 -12.80 -14.45
C GLY A 51 -2.97 -13.74 -15.04
N PRO A 52 -2.60 -14.51 -16.08
CA PRO A 52 -3.51 -15.40 -16.79
C PRO A 52 -4.17 -16.48 -15.92
N ASN A 53 -3.50 -16.94 -14.86
CA ASN A 53 -4.00 -17.96 -13.93
C ASN A 53 -4.63 -17.34 -12.66
N ARG A 54 -5.02 -16.06 -12.72
CA ARG A 54 -5.58 -15.27 -11.60
C ARG A 54 -4.60 -15.01 -10.45
N GLU A 55 -3.30 -15.17 -10.70
CA GLU A 55 -2.25 -14.77 -9.78
C GLU A 55 -2.23 -13.24 -9.62
N ASP A 56 -2.10 -12.78 -8.38
CA ASP A 56 -1.97 -11.36 -8.04
C ASP A 56 -0.49 -11.03 -7.90
N TYR A 57 0.01 -10.11 -8.73
CA TYR A 57 1.41 -9.72 -8.70
C TYR A 57 1.62 -8.49 -7.82
N ASP A 58 2.75 -8.48 -7.10
CA ASP A 58 3.26 -7.26 -6.49
C ASP A 58 3.44 -6.18 -7.57
N ILE A 59 2.79 -5.04 -7.39
CA ILE A 59 2.75 -3.96 -8.35
C ILE A 59 4.03 -3.13 -8.38
N THR A 60 4.91 -3.20 -7.37
CA THR A 60 6.07 -2.27 -7.22
C THR A 60 7.00 -2.21 -8.43
N SER A 61 7.18 -3.34 -9.13
CA SER A 61 8.09 -3.48 -10.26
C SER A 61 7.45 -3.17 -11.61
N TRP A 62 6.15 -2.88 -11.67
CA TRP A 62 5.41 -2.76 -12.92
C TRP A 62 5.29 -1.33 -13.40
N VAL A 63 5.35 -1.17 -14.71
CA VAL A 63 5.12 0.09 -15.42
C VAL A 63 4.22 -0.19 -16.62
N LEU A 64 3.19 0.61 -16.81
CA LEU A 64 2.36 0.56 -18.00
C LEU A 64 2.60 1.83 -18.82
N ILE A 65 3.13 1.67 -20.03
CA ILE A 65 3.22 2.76 -21.01
C ILE A 65 1.91 2.77 -21.80
N TRP A 66 1.30 3.94 -21.94
CA TRP A 66 0.12 4.16 -22.75
C TRP A 66 0.33 5.37 -23.65
N GLY A 67 0.51 5.12 -24.95
CA GLY A 67 0.68 6.15 -25.97
C GLY A 67 -0.46 6.16 -26.98
N MET A 68 -0.64 7.30 -27.62
CA MET A 68 -1.46 7.44 -28.81
C MET A 68 -0.79 8.42 -29.77
N ASP A 69 -0.73 8.06 -31.05
CA ASP A 69 -0.18 8.94 -32.08
C ASP A 69 -1.24 9.88 -32.68
N PHE A 70 -0.83 10.71 -33.64
CA PHE A 70 -1.75 11.63 -34.34
C PHE A 70 -2.73 10.92 -35.28
N GLU A 71 -2.41 9.68 -35.71
CA GLU A 71 -3.30 8.80 -36.48
C GLU A 71 -4.31 8.06 -35.58
N ARG A 72 -4.31 8.33 -34.27
CA ARG A 72 -5.17 7.70 -33.25
C ARG A 72 -4.91 6.21 -33.06
N ARG A 73 -3.73 5.72 -33.44
CA ARG A 73 -3.28 4.36 -33.08
C ARG A 73 -2.87 4.35 -31.61
N ILE A 74 -3.36 3.35 -30.88
CA ILE A 74 -3.11 3.19 -29.45
C ILE A 74 -1.99 2.19 -29.24
N TYR A 75 -1.12 2.49 -28.28
CA TYR A 75 -0.02 1.62 -27.88
C TYR A 75 -0.04 1.48 -26.36
N GLN A 76 -0.19 0.25 -25.87
CA GLN A 76 -0.15 -0.05 -24.45
C GLN A 76 0.84 -1.17 -24.20
N PHE A 77 1.77 -0.96 -23.28
CA PHE A 77 2.85 -1.89 -22.98
C PHE A 77 3.04 -2.04 -21.47
N LEU A 78 2.91 -3.26 -20.98
CA LEU A 78 3.23 -3.61 -19.61
C LEU A 78 4.67 -4.10 -19.52
N LEU A 79 5.45 -3.37 -18.74
CA LEU A 79 6.87 -3.61 -18.49
C LEU A 79 7.06 -4.02 -17.04
N GLN A 80 7.95 -4.98 -16.82
CA GLN A 80 8.41 -5.37 -15.48
C GLN A 80 9.87 -4.97 -15.34
N LYS A 81 10.17 -4.09 -14.38
CA LYS A 81 11.55 -3.70 -14.06
C LYS A 81 12.31 -4.90 -13.51
N THR A 82 13.46 -5.20 -14.09
CA THR A 82 14.33 -6.25 -13.58
C THR A 82 15.27 -5.66 -12.53
N LYS A 83 15.48 -6.36 -11.41
CA LYS A 83 16.52 -6.00 -10.45
C LYS A 83 17.86 -6.53 -10.97
N SER A 84 18.51 -5.80 -11.86
CA SER A 84 19.91 -6.10 -12.21
C SER A 84 20.82 -5.62 -11.08
N LYS A 85 21.80 -6.44 -10.70
CA LYS A 85 22.87 -6.06 -9.74
C LYS A 85 23.81 -4.98 -10.32
N ASN A 86 23.80 -4.82 -11.63
CA ASN A 86 24.55 -3.77 -12.33
C ASN A 86 23.57 -2.63 -12.66
N LYS A 87 24.05 -1.39 -12.56
CA LYS A 87 23.28 -0.13 -12.58
C LYS A 87 22.39 0.13 -13.81
N ASP A 88 22.32 -0.80 -14.75
CA ASP A 88 21.57 -0.69 -15.99
C ASP A 88 20.15 -1.23 -15.78
N SER A 89 19.21 -0.30 -15.63
CA SER A 89 17.80 -0.59 -15.38
C SER A 89 17.15 -1.16 -16.65
N GLN A 90 17.20 -2.48 -16.83
CA GLN A 90 16.45 -3.16 -17.88
C GLN A 90 14.99 -3.39 -17.47
N ALA A 91 14.11 -3.55 -18.46
CA ALA A 91 12.73 -3.93 -18.23
C ALA A 91 12.29 -5.03 -19.20
N ALA A 92 11.62 -6.06 -18.69
CA ALA A 92 11.00 -7.09 -19.52
C ALA A 92 9.69 -6.56 -20.09
N LEU A 93 9.49 -6.70 -21.40
CA LEU A 93 8.22 -6.45 -22.06
C LEU A 93 7.31 -7.67 -21.93
N VAL A 94 6.31 -7.56 -21.06
CA VAL A 94 5.50 -8.69 -20.62
C VAL A 94 4.22 -8.82 -21.42
N ALA A 95 3.51 -7.71 -21.65
CA ALA A 95 2.23 -7.74 -22.32
C ALA A 95 1.97 -6.44 -23.10
N LEU A 96 1.06 -6.51 -24.08
CA LEU A 96 0.70 -5.35 -24.90
C LEU A 96 -0.79 -5.28 -25.20
N ALA A 97 -1.23 -4.11 -25.63
CA ALA A 97 -2.50 -3.88 -26.31
C ALA A 97 -2.34 -2.74 -27.33
N PRO A 98 -3.16 -2.70 -28.39
CA PRO A 98 -4.24 -3.65 -28.71
C PRO A 98 -3.69 -4.97 -29.31
N PRO A 99 -4.48 -6.06 -29.35
CA PRO A 99 -3.99 -7.38 -29.78
C PRO A 99 -3.49 -7.42 -31.23
N GLU A 100 -3.93 -6.50 -32.08
CA GLU A 100 -3.43 -6.31 -33.45
C GLU A 100 -1.94 -5.99 -33.48
N LEU A 101 -1.44 -5.27 -32.46
CA LEU A 101 -0.01 -5.02 -32.30
C LEU A 101 0.76 -6.31 -32.00
N GLY A 102 0.11 -7.27 -31.34
CA GLY A 102 0.66 -8.62 -31.13
C GLY A 102 0.86 -9.35 -32.46
N LYS A 103 -0.07 -9.21 -33.41
CA LYS A 103 0.09 -9.79 -34.76
C LYS A 103 1.30 -9.19 -35.48
N LEU A 104 1.46 -7.86 -35.42
CA LEU A 104 2.62 -7.18 -35.98
C LEU A 104 3.93 -7.68 -35.35
N PHE A 105 3.95 -7.89 -34.03
CA PHE A 105 5.12 -8.38 -33.31
C PHE A 105 5.41 -9.85 -33.63
N ALA A 106 4.38 -10.68 -33.85
CA ALA A 106 4.57 -12.06 -34.28
C ALA A 106 5.20 -12.14 -35.68
N GLU A 107 4.74 -11.29 -36.61
CA GLU A 107 5.18 -11.28 -38.00
C GLU A 107 6.60 -10.69 -38.16
N TYR A 108 6.85 -9.53 -37.56
CA TYR A 108 8.09 -8.77 -37.78
C TYR A 108 9.07 -8.80 -36.59
N LYS A 109 8.70 -9.45 -35.49
CA LYS A 109 9.55 -9.70 -34.30
C LYS A 109 10.23 -8.43 -33.78
N GLU A 110 11.55 -8.49 -33.58
CA GLU A 110 12.38 -7.41 -33.05
C GLU A 110 12.25 -6.12 -33.85
N LYS A 111 12.11 -6.20 -35.18
CA LYS A 111 11.94 -5.02 -36.03
C LYS A 111 10.65 -4.26 -35.70
N ALA A 112 9.58 -4.98 -35.36
CA ALA A 112 8.31 -4.37 -34.94
C ALA A 112 8.46 -3.63 -33.61
N ILE A 113 9.13 -4.28 -32.65
CA ILE A 113 9.38 -3.73 -31.31
C ILE A 113 10.20 -2.44 -31.46
N LEU A 114 11.34 -2.50 -32.16
CA LEU A 114 12.20 -1.34 -32.37
C LEU A 114 11.45 -0.17 -33.02
N ARG A 115 10.76 -0.41 -34.14
CA ARG A 115 9.99 0.66 -34.83
C ARG A 115 8.93 1.28 -33.93
N THR A 116 8.22 0.46 -33.15
CA THR A 116 7.16 0.96 -32.27
C THR A 116 7.72 1.75 -31.09
N PHE A 117 8.84 1.31 -30.54
CA PHE A 117 9.49 2.00 -29.42
C PHE A 117 10.18 3.28 -29.89
N SER A 118 10.78 3.31 -31.09
CA SER A 118 11.27 4.54 -31.72
C SER A 118 10.14 5.54 -31.96
N LEU A 119 8.96 5.09 -32.37
CA LEU A 119 7.78 5.94 -32.51
C LEU A 119 7.35 6.54 -31.16
N LEU A 120 7.28 5.71 -30.10
CA LEU A 120 6.96 6.16 -28.75
C LEU A 120 7.96 7.19 -28.21
N ASN A 121 9.24 7.07 -28.55
CA ASN A 121 10.28 8.03 -28.16
C ASN A 121 10.40 9.23 -29.11
N ASN A 122 9.47 9.41 -30.05
CA ASN A 122 9.44 10.58 -30.92
C ASN A 122 8.26 11.51 -30.57
N PRO A 123 8.49 12.55 -29.74
CA PRO A 123 7.45 13.51 -29.36
C PRO A 123 6.67 14.10 -30.52
N SER A 124 7.34 14.39 -31.65
CA SER A 124 6.69 14.99 -32.83
C SER A 124 5.67 14.08 -33.51
N LYS A 125 5.69 12.77 -33.22
CA LYS A 125 4.78 11.78 -33.79
C LYS A 125 3.68 11.34 -32.83
N MET A 126 3.83 11.67 -31.55
CA MET A 126 2.92 11.23 -30.50
C MET A 126 1.97 12.35 -30.09
N LYS A 127 0.68 12.03 -30.03
CA LYS A 127 -0.33 12.93 -29.47
C LYS A 127 -0.23 12.95 -27.95
N PHE A 128 0.02 11.80 -27.33
CA PHE A 128 0.40 11.70 -25.92
C PHE A 128 1.17 10.42 -25.62
N VAL A 129 1.93 10.45 -24.53
CA VAL A 129 2.47 9.26 -23.85
C VAL A 129 2.27 9.42 -22.34
N ILE A 130 1.64 8.43 -21.72
CA ILE A 130 1.40 8.35 -20.28
C ILE A 130 2.15 7.14 -19.74
N VAL A 131 3.00 7.38 -18.75
CA VAL A 131 3.67 6.32 -18.00
C VAL A 131 2.97 6.13 -16.66
N LEU A 132 2.25 5.02 -16.54
CA LEU A 132 1.52 4.62 -15.36
C LEU A 132 2.44 3.84 -14.42
N LEU A 133 2.61 4.38 -13.22
CA LEU A 133 3.40 3.82 -12.13
C LEU A 133 2.48 3.23 -11.04
N PRO A 134 3.03 2.41 -10.13
CA PRO A 134 2.29 1.85 -9.00
C PRO A 134 1.72 2.94 -8.07
N LYS A 135 0.46 2.79 -7.66
CA LYS A 135 -0.25 3.69 -6.75
C LYS A 135 -0.38 3.08 -5.35
N GLY A 136 0.68 3.19 -4.56
CA GLY A 136 0.71 2.72 -3.18
C GLY A 136 0.81 1.20 -3.08
N LYS A 137 0.21 0.61 -2.04
CA LYS A 137 0.09 -0.83 -1.85
C LYS A 137 -0.91 -1.42 -2.84
N SER A 138 -0.75 -2.69 -3.21
CA SER A 138 -1.71 -3.36 -4.09
C SER A 138 -3.07 -3.50 -3.39
N ILE A 139 -4.16 -3.62 -4.16
CA ILE A 139 -5.50 -3.83 -3.54
C ILE A 139 -5.53 -5.13 -2.71
N ALA A 140 -4.81 -6.17 -3.14
CA ALA A 140 -4.70 -7.41 -2.38
C ALA A 140 -3.99 -7.19 -1.03
N GLU A 141 -2.93 -6.39 -1.01
CA GLU A 141 -2.24 -5.99 0.23
C GLU A 141 -3.14 -5.12 1.11
N GLU A 142 -3.86 -4.15 0.55
CA GLU A 142 -4.83 -3.33 1.28
C GLU A 142 -5.94 -4.20 1.90
N GLN A 143 -6.45 -5.20 1.16
CA GLN A 143 -7.45 -6.15 1.66
C GLN A 143 -6.90 -7.10 2.74
N GLN A 144 -5.65 -7.54 2.62
CA GLN A 144 -4.99 -8.34 3.67
C GLN A 144 -4.76 -7.53 4.94
N LEU A 145 -4.35 -6.25 4.82
CA LEU A 145 -4.20 -5.35 5.96
C LEU A 145 -5.53 -5.06 6.65
N LEU A 146 -6.62 -4.92 5.89
CA LEU A 146 -7.98 -4.80 6.43
C LEU A 146 -8.45 -6.09 7.12
N LYS A 147 -8.09 -7.27 6.60
CA LYS A 147 -8.37 -8.55 7.28
C LYS A 147 -7.52 -8.72 8.56
N ALA A 148 -6.28 -8.26 8.56
CA ALA A 148 -5.44 -8.24 9.75
C ALA A 148 -6.01 -7.28 10.82
N SER A 149 -6.49 -6.10 10.43
CA SER A 149 -7.11 -5.15 11.37
C SER A 149 -8.43 -5.65 11.95
N THR A 150 -9.22 -6.47 11.23
CA THR A 150 -10.38 -7.15 11.83
C THR A 150 -9.97 -8.14 12.92
N SER A 151 -8.83 -8.84 12.77
CA SER A 151 -8.32 -9.70 13.85
C SER A 151 -7.87 -8.91 15.09
N ASP A 152 -7.39 -7.69 14.90
CA ASP A 152 -7.02 -6.79 16.01
C ASP A 152 -8.25 -6.15 16.66
N LEU A 153 -9.32 -5.90 15.90
CA LEU A 153 -10.63 -5.53 16.44
C LEU A 153 -11.24 -6.68 17.26
N ASP A 154 -11.06 -7.92 16.83
CA ASP A 154 -11.54 -9.09 17.58
C ASP A 154 -10.73 -9.32 18.86
N LYS A 155 -9.42 -9.06 18.85
CA LYS A 155 -8.60 -9.02 20.08
C LYS A 155 -9.05 -7.92 21.03
N LEU A 156 -9.38 -6.72 20.53
CA LEU A 156 -9.91 -5.63 21.35
C LEU A 156 -11.28 -5.95 21.95
N LYS A 157 -12.16 -6.59 21.18
CA LYS A 157 -13.45 -7.11 21.68
C LYS A 157 -13.22 -8.15 22.77
N PHE A 158 -12.34 -9.13 22.54
CA PHE A 158 -11.99 -10.14 23.53
C PHE A 158 -11.40 -9.53 24.82
N ILE A 159 -10.48 -8.56 24.71
CA ILE A 159 -9.94 -7.82 25.86
C ILE A 159 -11.05 -7.06 26.60
N ASN A 160 -11.99 -6.44 25.88
CA ASN A 160 -13.12 -5.76 26.52
C ASN A 160 -14.05 -6.76 27.21
N THR A 161 -14.28 -7.95 26.64
CA THR A 161 -15.03 -9.03 27.31
C THR A 161 -14.32 -9.50 28.59
N LEU A 162 -12.99 -9.60 28.58
CA LEU A 162 -12.21 -9.92 29.78
C LEU A 162 -12.26 -8.82 30.86
N LYS A 163 -12.43 -7.55 30.47
CA LYS A 163 -12.62 -6.43 31.41
C LYS A 163 -13.98 -6.49 32.11
N GLU A 164 -14.98 -7.04 31.44
CA GLU A 164 -16.36 -7.15 31.95
C GLU A 164 -16.62 -8.44 32.73
N MET A 165 -15.64 -9.36 32.81
CA MET A 165 -15.75 -10.56 33.63
C MET A 165 -15.29 -10.28 35.08
N PRO A 166 -16.19 -10.33 36.08
CA PRO A 166 -15.77 -10.29 37.48
C PRO A 166 -15.08 -11.60 37.87
N ASN A 167 -13.99 -11.53 38.64
CA ASN A 167 -13.44 -12.72 39.28
C ASN A 167 -14.39 -13.22 40.38
N ILE A 168 -14.23 -14.45 40.88
CA ILE A 168 -15.17 -15.26 41.72
C ILE A 168 -15.69 -14.54 43.01
N LYS A 169 -15.23 -13.32 43.32
CA LYS A 169 -15.71 -12.48 44.44
C LYS A 169 -16.03 -11.01 44.09
N GLY A 170 -16.04 -10.61 42.83
CA GLY A 170 -16.60 -9.32 42.40
C GLY A 170 -15.80 -8.03 42.69
N GLU A 171 -14.50 -8.08 43.03
CA GLU A 171 -13.67 -6.88 43.23
C GLU A 171 -12.44 -6.88 42.32
N TRP A 172 -12.20 -5.76 41.61
CA TRP A 172 -11.18 -5.70 40.54
C TRP A 172 -9.75 -5.47 41.03
N PHE A 173 -9.53 -4.89 42.22
CA PHE A 173 -8.21 -4.75 42.86
C PHE A 173 -8.40 -4.51 44.37
N PRO A 174 -7.71 -5.21 45.29
CA PRO A 174 -7.82 -4.91 46.72
C PRO A 174 -7.21 -3.53 47.01
N SER A 175 -8.04 -2.57 47.44
CA SER A 175 -7.57 -1.25 47.87
C SER A 175 -6.77 -1.39 49.16
N PHE A 176 -5.46 -1.11 49.12
CA PHE A 176 -4.59 -1.07 50.31
C PHE A 176 -4.77 0.22 51.13
N ASP A 177 -5.97 0.79 51.15
CA ASP A 177 -6.25 2.00 51.92
C ASP A 177 -6.34 1.67 53.42
N PRO A 178 -5.71 2.48 54.29
CA PRO A 178 -5.65 2.21 55.72
C PRO A 178 -7.06 2.28 56.36
N ARG A 179 -7.42 1.24 57.11
CA ARG A 179 -8.65 1.17 57.90
C ARG A 179 -8.45 1.70 59.31
N CYS A 180 -9.50 2.28 59.89
CA CYS A 180 -9.51 2.76 61.26
C CYS A 180 -9.41 1.58 62.24
N PRO A 181 -8.47 1.56 63.19
CA PRO A 181 -8.33 0.45 64.15
C PRO A 181 -9.48 0.38 65.17
N VAL A 182 -10.29 1.44 65.30
CA VAL A 182 -11.37 1.53 66.30
C VAL A 182 -12.71 1.03 65.73
N CYS A 183 -13.07 1.45 64.51
CA CYS A 183 -14.37 1.11 63.90
C CYS A 183 -14.27 0.34 62.58
N ASN A 184 -13.05 0.03 62.12
CA ASN A 184 -12.75 -0.63 60.85
C ASN A 184 -13.25 0.10 59.58
N GLY A 185 -13.75 1.34 59.71
CA GLY A 185 -14.12 2.19 58.58
C GLY A 185 -12.89 2.68 57.80
N MET A 186 -13.08 3.00 56.51
CA MET A 186 -12.00 3.59 55.68
C MET A 186 -11.56 4.95 56.24
N MET A 187 -10.24 5.17 56.33
CA MET A 187 -9.68 6.47 56.73
C MET A 187 -9.43 7.35 55.51
N THR A 188 -9.71 8.64 55.65
CA THR A 188 -9.51 9.65 54.60
C THR A 188 -8.37 10.61 54.97
N GLU A 189 -7.51 10.97 54.01
CA GLU A 189 -6.48 12.01 54.21
C GLU A 189 -7.14 13.39 54.24
N LEU A 190 -6.89 14.18 55.28
CA LEU A 190 -7.16 15.62 55.28
C LEU A 190 -5.87 16.36 54.92
N LYS A 191 -5.95 17.19 53.87
CA LYS A 191 -4.89 18.13 53.47
C LYS A 191 -5.19 19.47 54.11
N ASP A 192 -4.71 19.73 55.31
CA ASP A 192 -4.84 21.06 55.89
C ASP A 192 -3.88 22.04 55.20
N TYR A 193 -4.48 23.07 54.60
CA TYR A 193 -3.79 24.14 53.90
C TYR A 193 -3.08 25.03 54.92
N LYS A 194 -1.81 24.72 55.23
CA LYS A 194 -0.71 25.70 55.43
C LYS A 194 0.61 25.14 56.01
N LEU A 195 0.71 23.92 56.54
CA LEU A 195 1.96 23.46 57.20
C LEU A 195 2.34 21.97 56.99
N GLY A 196 2.10 21.40 55.79
CA GLY A 196 2.83 20.20 55.30
C GLY A 196 2.67 18.87 56.04
N LEU A 197 1.95 18.79 57.17
CA LEU A 197 1.73 17.55 57.92
C LEU A 197 0.45 16.84 57.44
N LYS A 198 0.61 15.63 56.89
CA LYS A 198 -0.52 14.79 56.46
C LYS A 198 -1.13 14.06 57.67
N LYS A 199 -2.44 14.21 57.85
CA LYS A 199 -3.19 13.55 58.92
C LYS A 199 -4.29 12.68 58.32
N LEU A 200 -4.35 11.43 58.73
CA LEU A 200 -5.43 10.51 58.37
C LEU A 200 -6.50 10.58 59.46
N ILE A 201 -7.74 10.84 59.08
CA ILE A 201 -8.88 10.91 60.01
C ILE A 201 -9.95 9.94 59.54
N CYS A 202 -10.53 9.21 60.49
CA CYS A 202 -11.69 8.37 60.23
C CYS A 202 -12.97 9.23 60.31
N PRO A 203 -13.74 9.34 59.22
CA PRO A 203 -14.95 10.16 59.21
C PRO A 203 -16.09 9.56 60.04
N GLN A 204 -16.02 8.27 60.38
CA GLN A 204 -17.10 7.57 61.10
C GLN A 204 -17.00 7.73 62.61
N CYS A 205 -15.80 7.70 63.18
CA CYS A 205 -15.60 7.80 64.64
C CYS A 205 -14.68 8.94 65.08
N GLY A 206 -14.14 9.71 64.13
CA GLY A 206 -13.24 10.82 64.41
C GLY A 206 -11.82 10.41 64.82
N TYR A 207 -11.48 9.11 64.77
CA TYR A 207 -10.12 8.65 65.11
C TYR A 207 -9.07 9.26 64.17
N GLU A 208 -8.01 9.80 64.74
CA GLU A 208 -6.96 10.49 64.00
C GLU A 208 -5.61 9.79 64.17
N LYS A 209 -4.93 9.52 63.05
CA LYS A 209 -3.56 9.01 63.04
C LYS A 209 -2.64 10.11 62.51
N LYS A 210 -1.85 10.71 63.42
CA LYS A 210 -0.79 11.66 63.04
C LYS A 210 0.43 10.85 62.56
N LYS A 211 1.02 11.30 61.45
CA LYS A 211 2.30 10.79 60.94
C LYS A 211 3.42 11.72 61.36
#